data_AF-A0A818F8J0-F1
#
_entry.id   AF-A0A818F8J0-F1
#
_cell.length_a   1.000
_cell.length_b   1.000
_cell.length_c   1.000
_cell.angle_alpha   90.00
_cell.angle_beta   90.00
_cell.angle_gamma   90.00
#
_symmetry.space_group_name_H-M   'P 1'
#
loop_
_entity.id
_entity.type
_entity.pdbx_description
1 polymer ?
#
loop_
_entity_poly.entity_id
_entity_poly.type
_entity_poly.pdbx_seq_one_letter_code
_entity_poly.pdbx_strand_id
1 'polypeptide(L)'
;MTTNPQALCIVAKCALCSTKTELFICPHCDEVICQVCVNKHQSQLNDTLNEHWLKCKTKYHNLCLLSNTYDKDFIVIENEMYRIRQIIEQQYVDIIQSIESEKNSLLIKLEDYIKSITSNVKHTDLQQVFNSINQRLDGVFQNKNPNASYNADDFLLEIEHLNMQISKRLQHIQSSTFKYPHLSSSKPVIISDIFGELQWDSKPMSNRNVSRSSFITSSGQSSMSTTDGLQDESLSTSEEDSFPAAPVVRRQKQWSIDASGVPHFLCILAKKNYLLFSCDKYGCIDLYQLNGNDPSNSPRHLRQFDLFPGNSTSQKPHIIEAFTVYTPFIVVSAHLSDQTDTSSVYFFDHRGNQQADTCLQNFPVRQLSADTSFMCLWGVDRHQHTVYYNQLPMGVSLIQQSIEHRDDFIKFGRDFEPIRITQNQTSIAVVERNSQSVHIFDKQTKEQVDEIQNLLRSEGSFRLWNVLLRDDNSMVLKLDEDLAPYSRPQTIHHLIVELDSKGIPISQIERTAVYGLAIGPNQEILLGCKRNQQNGSIECYI
;
A
#
# COMPACT_ATOMS: atom_id res chain seq x y z
N MET A 1 -40.91 22.43 -56.81
CA MET A 1 -41.19 21.83 -58.14
C MET A 1 -39.87 21.38 -58.73
N THR A 2 -39.43 20.18 -58.37
CA THR A 2 -38.24 19.53 -58.93
C THR A 2 -38.67 18.80 -60.20
N THR A 3 -38.05 19.16 -61.32
CA THR A 3 -38.30 18.59 -62.64
C THR A 3 -37.96 17.10 -62.63
N ASN A 4 -38.99 16.28 -62.85
CA ASN A 4 -38.90 14.84 -63.02
C ASN A 4 -38.02 14.57 -64.25
N PRO A 5 -36.83 13.95 -64.13
CA PRO A 5 -36.04 13.60 -65.29
C PRO A 5 -36.85 12.60 -66.11
N GLN A 6 -37.04 12.89 -67.40
CA GLN A 6 -37.68 11.97 -68.34
C GLN A 6 -36.94 10.65 -68.29
N ALA A 7 -37.52 9.66 -67.61
CA ALA A 7 -36.98 8.31 -67.55
C ALA A 7 -36.98 7.77 -68.98
N LEU A 8 -35.79 7.63 -69.56
CA LEU A 8 -35.56 6.91 -70.80
C LEU A 8 -36.13 5.49 -70.62
N CYS A 9 -37.30 5.25 -71.20
CA CYS A 9 -37.93 3.93 -71.15
C CYS A 9 -37.20 3.01 -72.13
N ILE A 10 -36.30 2.17 -71.60
CA ILE A 10 -35.54 1.19 -72.39
C ILE A 10 -36.36 -0.10 -72.45
N VAL A 11 -36.85 -0.44 -73.64
CA VAL A 11 -37.53 -1.71 -73.91
C VAL A 11 -36.54 -2.70 -74.51
N ALA A 12 -36.11 -3.68 -73.72
CA ALA A 12 -35.16 -4.71 -74.14
C ALA A 12 -35.48 -6.06 -73.47
N LYS A 13 -34.74 -7.12 -73.82
CA LYS A 13 -34.90 -8.42 -73.17
C LYS A 13 -34.32 -8.37 -71.76
N CYS A 14 -35.12 -8.74 -70.75
CA CYS A 14 -34.67 -8.86 -69.37
C CYS A 14 -33.53 -9.87 -69.26
N ALA A 15 -32.45 -9.51 -68.56
CA ALA A 15 -31.28 -10.38 -68.38
C ALA A 15 -31.61 -11.72 -67.69
N LEU A 16 -32.63 -11.73 -66.80
CA LEU A 16 -32.98 -12.92 -66.03
C LEU A 16 -34.05 -13.80 -66.68
N CYS A 17 -35.12 -13.20 -67.23
CA CYS A 17 -36.24 -13.97 -67.80
C CYS A 17 -36.32 -13.95 -69.33
N SER A 18 -35.43 -13.20 -70.00
CA SER A 18 -35.39 -13.03 -71.46
C SER A 18 -36.64 -12.44 -72.12
N THR A 19 -37.65 -12.05 -71.34
CA THR A 19 -38.87 -11.38 -71.84
C THR A 19 -38.54 -9.94 -72.27
N LYS A 20 -39.02 -9.54 -73.46
CA LYS A 20 -38.86 -8.17 -73.96
C LYS A 20 -39.88 -7.24 -73.27
N THR A 21 -39.42 -6.41 -72.34
CA THR A 21 -40.27 -5.50 -71.56
C THR A 21 -39.52 -4.20 -71.27
N GLU A 22 -40.17 -3.25 -70.61
CA GLU A 22 -39.48 -2.14 -69.95
C GLU A 22 -38.55 -2.70 -68.87
N LEU A 23 -37.32 -2.19 -68.81
CA LEU A 23 -36.30 -2.60 -67.85
C LEU A 23 -36.03 -1.50 -66.83
N PHE A 24 -35.69 -1.93 -65.62
CA PHE A 24 -35.37 -1.09 -64.47
C PHE A 24 -34.02 -1.51 -63.92
N ILE A 25 -33.29 -0.56 -63.33
CA ILE A 25 -32.07 -0.86 -62.58
C ILE A 25 -32.50 -1.32 -61.19
N CYS A 26 -32.13 -2.54 -60.80
CA CYS A 26 -32.39 -3.06 -59.48
C CYS A 26 -31.59 -2.23 -58.44
N PRO A 27 -32.24 -1.60 -57.45
CA PRO A 27 -31.55 -0.72 -56.50
C PRO A 27 -30.62 -1.47 -55.52
N HIS A 28 -30.62 -2.80 -55.55
CA HIS A 28 -29.82 -3.64 -54.63
C HIS A 28 -28.54 -4.20 -55.26
N CYS A 29 -28.50 -4.35 -56.59
CA CYS A 29 -27.38 -5.00 -57.28
C CYS A 29 -27.01 -4.34 -58.61
N ASP A 30 -27.64 -3.20 -58.93
CA ASP A 30 -27.46 -2.43 -60.16
C ASP A 30 -27.73 -3.20 -61.48
N GLU A 31 -28.34 -4.39 -61.40
CA GLU A 31 -28.69 -5.18 -62.58
C GLU A 31 -29.91 -4.60 -63.32
N VAL A 32 -29.85 -4.61 -64.65
CA VAL A 32 -30.93 -4.11 -65.53
C VAL A 32 -31.91 -5.25 -65.83
N ILE A 33 -33.04 -5.28 -65.11
CA ILE A 33 -34.02 -6.37 -65.13
C ILE A 33 -35.46 -5.84 -65.22
N CYS A 34 -36.41 -6.67 -65.64
CA CYS A 34 -37.83 -6.26 -65.69
C CYS A 34 -38.44 -6.17 -64.29
N GLN A 35 -39.54 -5.42 -64.13
CA GLN A 35 -40.21 -5.22 -62.85
C GLN A 35 -40.61 -6.53 -62.15
N VAL A 36 -41.02 -7.55 -62.91
CA VAL A 36 -41.38 -8.87 -62.36
C VAL A 36 -40.16 -9.54 -61.72
N CYS A 37 -39.00 -9.44 -62.35
CA CYS A 37 -37.74 -9.96 -61.82
C CYS A 37 -37.24 -9.13 -60.63
N VAL A 38 -37.42 -7.80 -60.63
CA VAL A 38 -37.12 -6.95 -59.46
C VAL A 38 -37.93 -7.41 -58.24
N ASN A 39 -39.25 -7.57 -58.40
CA ASN A 39 -40.12 -7.99 -57.31
C ASN A 39 -39.75 -9.38 -56.79
N LYS A 40 -39.41 -10.32 -57.69
CA LYS A 40 -38.96 -11.67 -57.32
C LYS A 40 -37.63 -11.64 -56.57
N HIS A 41 -36.67 -10.85 -57.04
CA HIS A 41 -35.37 -10.68 -56.40
C HIS A 41 -35.51 -10.05 -55.02
N GLN A 42 -36.32 -8.99 -54.89
CA GLN A 42 -36.61 -8.35 -53.60
C GLN A 42 -37.28 -9.31 -52.62
N SER A 43 -38.19 -10.18 -53.08
CA SER A 43 -38.78 -11.24 -52.24
C SER A 43 -37.71 -12.21 -51.73
N GLN A 44 -36.82 -12.70 -52.61
CA GLN A 44 -35.75 -13.62 -52.23
C GLN A 44 -34.74 -13.00 -51.25
N LEU A 45 -34.42 -11.72 -51.44
CA LEU A 45 -33.57 -10.97 -50.51
C LEU A 45 -34.24 -10.82 -49.15
N ASN A 46 -35.53 -10.49 -49.11
CA ASN A 46 -36.29 -10.39 -47.87
C ASN A 46 -36.36 -11.74 -47.14
N ASP A 47 -36.57 -12.84 -47.86
CA ASP A 47 -36.58 -14.20 -47.28
C ASP A 47 -35.22 -14.55 -46.66
N THR A 48 -34.13 -14.26 -47.39
CA THR A 48 -32.75 -14.48 -46.94
C THR A 48 -32.43 -13.63 -45.70
N LEU A 49 -32.81 -12.35 -45.73
CA LEU A 49 -32.61 -11.41 -44.62
C LEU A 49 -33.40 -11.86 -43.38
N ASN A 50 -34.64 -12.32 -43.57
CA ASN A 50 -35.48 -12.86 -42.49
C ASN A 50 -34.86 -14.12 -41.89
N GLU A 51 -34.28 -15.01 -42.70
CA GLU A 51 -33.57 -16.20 -42.22
C GLU A 51 -32.34 -15.81 -41.37
N HIS A 52 -31.52 -14.88 -41.87
CA HIS A 52 -30.34 -14.38 -41.15
C HIS A 52 -30.73 -13.66 -39.85
N TRP A 53 -31.77 -12.83 -39.89
CA TRP A 53 -32.32 -12.17 -38.72
C TRP A 53 -32.79 -13.18 -37.67
N LEU A 54 -33.50 -14.23 -38.09
CA LEU A 54 -33.96 -15.28 -37.18
C LEU A 54 -32.78 -16.03 -36.55
N LYS A 55 -31.73 -16.35 -37.32
CA LYS A 55 -30.48 -16.94 -36.78
C LYS A 55 -29.82 -16.04 -35.74
N CYS A 56 -29.71 -14.74 -36.02
CA CYS A 56 -29.14 -13.77 -35.08
C CYS A 56 -30.00 -13.65 -33.80
N LYS A 57 -31.33 -13.58 -33.93
CA LYS A 57 -32.26 -13.52 -32.81
C LYS A 57 -32.14 -14.75 -31.91
N THR A 58 -32.04 -15.94 -32.49
CA THR A 58 -31.85 -17.19 -31.74
C THR A 58 -30.50 -17.22 -31.01
N LYS A 59 -29.41 -16.81 -31.67
CA LYS A 59 -28.08 -16.71 -31.03
C LYS A 59 -28.09 -15.73 -29.86
N TYR A 60 -28.72 -14.56 -30.04
CA TYR A 60 -28.85 -13.57 -28.98
C TYR A 60 -29.64 -14.12 -27.78
N HIS A 61 -30.77 -14.80 -28.03
CA HIS A 61 -31.54 -15.43 -26.97
C HIS A 61 -30.74 -16.48 -26.19
N ASN A 62 -29.95 -17.32 -26.89
CA ASN A 62 -29.07 -18.30 -26.24
C ASN A 62 -27.98 -17.64 -25.38
N LEU A 63 -27.42 -16.51 -25.84
CA LEU A 63 -26.46 -15.73 -25.05
C LEU A 63 -27.10 -15.16 -23.78
N CYS A 64 -28.34 -14.66 -23.86
CA CYS A 64 -29.09 -14.22 -22.67
C CYS A 64 -29.34 -15.37 -21.68
N LEU A 65 -29.68 -16.57 -22.18
CA LEU A 65 -29.85 -17.74 -21.32
C LEU A 65 -28.54 -18.16 -20.65
N LEU A 66 -27.42 -18.16 -21.39
CA LEU A 66 -26.08 -18.42 -20.85
C LEU A 66 -25.71 -17.39 -19.76
N SER A 67 -25.95 -16.10 -20.01
CA SER A 67 -25.72 -15.03 -19.02
C SER A 67 -26.48 -15.30 -17.71
N ASN A 68 -27.76 -15.65 -17.80
CA ASN A 68 -28.57 -15.97 -16.62
C ASN A 68 -28.07 -17.21 -15.87
N THR A 69 -27.47 -18.17 -16.56
CA THR A 69 -26.85 -19.34 -15.91
C THR A 69 -25.59 -18.92 -15.16
N TYR A 70 -24.73 -18.09 -15.77
CA TYR A 70 -23.55 -17.56 -15.09
C TYR A 70 -23.89 -16.76 -13.83
N ASP A 71 -24.96 -15.95 -13.87
CA ASP A 71 -25.41 -15.21 -12.68
C ASP A 71 -25.85 -16.15 -11.54
N LYS A 72 -26.49 -17.29 -11.87
CA LYS A 72 -26.86 -18.31 -10.88
C LYS A 72 -25.65 -19.03 -10.32
N ASP A 73 -24.72 -19.44 -11.18
CA ASP A 73 -23.49 -20.12 -10.76
C ASP A 73 -22.64 -19.21 -9.88
N PHE A 74 -22.61 -17.91 -10.18
CA PHE A 74 -21.93 -16.91 -9.36
C PHE A 74 -22.52 -16.83 -7.94
N ILE A 75 -23.86 -16.80 -7.82
CA ILE A 75 -24.54 -16.82 -6.51
C ILE A 75 -24.22 -18.10 -5.74
N VAL A 76 -24.13 -19.24 -6.41
CA VAL A 76 -23.73 -20.52 -5.76
C VAL A 76 -22.30 -20.45 -5.24
N ILE A 77 -21.36 -19.93 -6.04
CA ILE A 77 -19.96 -19.75 -5.63
C ILE A 77 -19.87 -18.79 -4.44
N GLU A 78 -20.60 -17.67 -4.47
CA GLU A 78 -20.63 -16.69 -3.38
C GLU A 78 -21.13 -17.30 -2.06
N ASN A 79 -22.19 -18.11 -2.12
CA ASN A 79 -22.71 -18.84 -0.96
C ASN A 79 -21.72 -19.88 -0.42
N GLU A 80 -21.00 -20.59 -1.29
CA GLU A 80 -19.98 -21.55 -0.85
C GLU A 80 -18.75 -20.86 -0.26
N MET A 81 -18.32 -19.73 -0.81
CA MET A 81 -17.26 -18.91 -0.21
C MET A 81 -17.65 -18.42 1.19
N TYR A 82 -18.90 -17.98 1.37
CA TYR A 82 -19.42 -17.59 2.68
C TYR A 82 -19.43 -18.76 3.67
N ARG A 83 -19.86 -19.96 3.23
CA ARG A 83 -19.83 -21.17 4.06
C ARG A 83 -18.41 -21.57 4.47
N ILE A 84 -17.46 -21.57 3.54
CA ILE A 84 -16.05 -21.88 3.82
C ILE A 84 -15.48 -20.91 4.85
N ARG A 85 -15.82 -19.61 4.74
CA ARG A 85 -15.41 -18.61 5.70
C ARG A 85 -15.91 -18.91 7.11
N GLN A 86 -17.20 -19.22 7.27
CA GLN A 86 -17.76 -19.56 8.59
C GLN A 86 -17.05 -20.78 9.21
N ILE A 87 -16.66 -21.77 8.38
CA ILE A 87 -15.91 -22.94 8.84
C ILE A 87 -14.51 -22.52 9.34
N ILE A 88 -13.79 -21.67 8.60
CA ILE A 88 -12.46 -21.18 8.98
C ILE A 88 -12.54 -20.35 10.28
N GLU A 89 -13.52 -19.44 10.38
CA GLU A 89 -13.75 -18.63 11.57
C GLU A 89 -14.03 -19.50 12.80
N GLN A 90 -14.88 -20.52 12.66
CA GLN A 90 -15.15 -21.46 13.76
C GLN A 90 -13.90 -22.24 14.17
N GLN A 91 -13.13 -22.76 13.21
CA GLN A 91 -11.88 -23.47 13.51
C GLN A 91 -10.87 -22.58 14.24
N TYR A 92 -10.80 -21.29 13.88
CA TYR A 92 -9.92 -20.34 14.54
C TYR A 92 -10.34 -20.09 15.99
N VAL A 93 -11.65 -19.94 16.24
CA VAL A 93 -12.20 -19.81 17.60
C VAL A 93 -11.87 -21.05 18.44
N ASP A 94 -12.03 -22.25 17.88
CA ASP A 94 -11.74 -23.50 18.59
C ASP A 94 -10.24 -23.62 18.95
N ILE A 95 -9.34 -23.19 18.05
CA ILE A 95 -7.89 -23.16 18.30
C ILE A 95 -7.54 -22.17 19.41
N ILE A 96 -8.08 -20.95 19.39
CA ILE A 96 -7.84 -19.94 20.42
C ILE A 96 -8.28 -20.47 21.79
N GLN A 97 -9.49 -21.03 21.88
CA GLN A 97 -10.00 -21.60 23.13
C GLN A 97 -9.12 -22.74 23.65
N SER A 98 -8.60 -23.58 22.75
CA SER A 98 -7.66 -24.64 23.12
C SER A 98 -6.35 -24.09 23.70
N ILE A 99 -5.74 -23.10 23.03
CA ILE A 99 -4.50 -22.45 23.50
C ILE A 99 -4.72 -21.77 24.86
N GLU A 100 -5.85 -21.08 25.02
CA GLU A 100 -6.15 -20.36 26.25
C GLU A 100 -6.40 -21.31 27.43
N SER A 101 -7.02 -22.47 27.18
CA SER A 101 -7.17 -23.54 28.17
C SER A 101 -5.82 -24.12 28.62
N GLU A 102 -4.87 -24.31 27.69
CA GLU A 102 -3.53 -24.83 27.98
C GLU A 102 -2.70 -23.81 28.76
N LYS A 103 -2.73 -22.54 28.33
CA LYS A 103 -2.10 -21.42 29.04
C LYS A 103 -2.57 -21.35 30.50
N ASN A 104 -3.88 -21.42 30.74
CA ASN A 104 -4.44 -21.38 32.09
C ASN A 104 -4.02 -22.60 32.92
N SER A 105 -3.95 -23.79 32.32
CA SER A 105 -3.43 -24.99 32.98
C SER A 105 -1.97 -24.84 33.42
N LEU A 106 -1.13 -24.24 32.56
CA LEU A 106 0.28 -23.99 32.86
C LEU A 106 0.46 -22.92 33.96
N LEU A 107 -0.35 -21.87 33.95
CA LEU A 107 -0.33 -20.84 35.00
C LEU A 107 -0.66 -21.44 36.37
N ILE A 108 -1.70 -22.28 36.46
CA ILE A 108 -2.06 -22.98 37.71
C ILE A 108 -0.88 -23.83 38.21
N LYS A 109 -0.24 -24.59 37.33
CA LYS A 109 0.95 -25.40 37.69
C LYS A 109 2.10 -24.55 38.20
N LEU A 110 2.34 -23.39 37.59
CA LEU A 110 3.37 -22.45 38.02
C LEU A 110 3.05 -21.84 39.39
N GLU A 111 1.81 -21.45 39.62
CA GLU A 111 1.36 -20.93 40.91
C GLU A 111 1.51 -21.97 42.02
N ASP A 112 1.12 -23.22 41.77
CA ASP A 112 1.28 -24.32 42.72
C ASP A 112 2.76 -24.60 43.02
N TYR A 113 3.62 -24.51 42.00
CA TYR A 113 5.07 -24.63 42.16
C TYR A 113 5.65 -23.49 43.02
N ILE A 114 5.26 -22.24 42.75
CA ILE A 114 5.66 -21.07 43.54
C ILE A 114 5.19 -21.21 44.99
N LYS A 115 3.94 -21.64 45.21
CA LYS A 115 3.42 -21.90 46.56
C LYS A 115 4.22 -22.98 47.28
N SER A 116 4.57 -24.06 46.58
CA SER A 116 5.41 -25.14 47.12
C SER A 116 6.79 -24.62 47.54
N ILE A 117 7.48 -23.85 46.69
CA ILE A 117 8.77 -23.22 47.03
C ILE A 117 8.62 -22.29 48.23
N THR A 118 7.62 -21.41 48.21
CA THR A 118 7.40 -20.41 49.26
C THR A 118 7.09 -21.07 50.61
N SER A 119 6.40 -22.21 50.60
CA SER A 119 6.15 -23.02 51.81
C SER A 119 7.39 -23.80 52.30
N ASN A 120 8.31 -24.16 51.40
CA ASN A 120 9.51 -24.94 51.70
C ASN A 120 10.71 -24.07 52.12
N VAL A 121 10.80 -22.83 51.65
CA VAL A 121 11.73 -21.82 52.17
C VAL A 121 11.16 -21.31 53.48
N LYS A 122 11.28 -22.10 54.54
CA LYS A 122 10.81 -21.68 55.85
C LYS A 122 11.67 -20.51 56.32
N HIS A 123 11.05 -19.34 56.43
CA HIS A 123 11.61 -18.14 57.04
C HIS A 123 12.28 -18.44 58.41
N THR A 124 11.84 -19.50 59.10
CA THR A 124 12.42 -20.00 60.36
C THR A 124 13.88 -20.45 60.23
N ASP A 125 14.32 -21.00 59.10
CA ASP A 125 15.68 -21.53 58.97
C ASP A 125 16.68 -20.38 58.79
N LEU A 126 16.32 -19.37 57.99
CA LEU A 126 17.09 -18.14 57.87
C LEU A 126 17.08 -17.34 59.19
N GLN A 127 15.95 -17.32 59.89
CA GLN A 127 15.82 -16.60 61.15
C GLN A 127 16.54 -17.30 62.32
N GLN A 128 16.63 -18.64 62.32
CA GLN A 128 17.50 -19.38 63.23
C GLN A 128 18.98 -19.12 62.97
N VAL A 129 19.40 -19.07 61.70
CA VAL A 129 20.77 -18.70 61.34
C VAL A 129 21.06 -17.26 61.78
N PHE A 130 20.15 -16.32 61.52
CA PHE A 130 20.30 -14.93 61.90
C PHE A 130 20.39 -14.76 63.43
N ASN A 131 19.53 -15.44 64.18
CA ASN A 131 19.55 -15.42 65.65
C ASN A 131 20.82 -16.07 66.23
N SER A 132 21.32 -17.13 65.61
CA SER A 132 22.58 -17.78 66.01
C SER A 132 23.80 -16.90 65.76
N ILE A 133 23.80 -16.14 64.65
CA ILE A 133 24.85 -15.15 64.34
C ILE A 133 24.83 -14.02 65.36
N ASN A 134 23.64 -13.46 65.67
CA ASN A 134 23.52 -12.39 66.66
C ASN A 134 23.94 -12.83 68.06
N GLN A 135 23.56 -14.04 68.51
CA GLN A 135 24.02 -14.57 69.80
C GLN A 135 25.55 -14.73 69.88
N ARG A 136 26.20 -15.13 68.77
CA ARG A 136 27.66 -15.24 68.71
C ARG A 136 28.34 -13.87 68.73
N LEU A 137 27.81 -12.90 67.98
CA LEU A 137 28.31 -11.53 67.98
C LEU A 137 28.17 -10.89 69.38
N ASP A 138 27.04 -11.06 70.05
CA ASP A 138 26.84 -10.56 71.42
C ASP A 138 27.83 -11.19 72.41
N GLY A 139 28.16 -12.48 72.25
CA GLY A 139 29.20 -13.15 73.04
C GLY A 139 30.60 -12.58 72.83
N VAL A 140 30.95 -12.17 71.61
CA VAL A 140 32.22 -11.49 71.30
C VAL A 140 32.25 -10.08 71.91
N PHE A 141 31.14 -9.34 71.86
CA PHE A 141 31.08 -7.98 72.40
C PHE A 141 30.98 -7.91 73.93
N GLN A 142 30.47 -8.96 74.60
CA GLN A 142 30.40 -9.02 76.07
C GLN A 142 31.69 -9.55 76.73
N ASN A 143 32.58 -10.21 75.99
CA ASN A 143 33.91 -10.61 76.49
C ASN A 143 34.92 -9.45 76.43
N LYS A 144 34.56 -8.30 77.00
CA LYS A 144 35.49 -7.18 77.23
C LYS A 144 36.31 -7.46 78.49
N ASN A 145 37.30 -8.34 78.38
CA ASN A 145 38.42 -8.32 79.31
C ASN A 145 39.42 -7.27 78.79
N PRO A 146 39.64 -6.13 79.46
CA PRO A 146 40.41 -5.00 78.91
C PRO A 146 41.91 -5.29 78.66
N ASN A 147 42.39 -6.45 79.09
CA ASN A 147 43.80 -6.85 78.98
C ASN A 147 44.05 -8.00 77.98
N ALA A 148 43.03 -8.51 77.29
CA ALA A 148 43.23 -9.45 76.20
C ALA A 148 43.30 -8.66 74.89
N SER A 149 44.47 -8.57 74.27
CA SER A 149 44.56 -8.13 72.87
C SER A 149 43.87 -9.18 72.02
N TYR A 150 42.60 -8.95 71.70
CA TYR A 150 41.89 -9.78 70.73
C TYR A 150 42.61 -9.59 69.39
N ASN A 151 43.28 -10.65 68.93
CA ASN A 151 44.03 -10.63 67.69
C ASN A 151 43.03 -10.47 66.54
N ALA A 152 43.08 -9.34 65.84
CA ALA A 152 42.13 -9.03 64.76
C ALA A 152 42.13 -10.11 63.66
N ASP A 153 43.25 -10.80 63.50
CA ASP A 153 43.41 -11.89 62.54
C ASP A 153 42.59 -13.13 62.94
N ASP A 154 42.46 -13.43 64.24
CA ASP A 154 41.65 -14.56 64.70
C ASP A 154 40.14 -14.29 64.52
N PHE A 155 39.72 -13.03 64.69
CA PHE A 155 38.34 -12.61 64.44
C PHE A 155 38.00 -12.61 62.93
N LEU A 156 38.93 -12.18 62.08
CA LEU A 156 38.79 -12.26 60.63
C LEU A 156 38.71 -13.71 60.14
N LEU A 157 39.53 -14.61 60.69
CA LEU A 157 39.47 -16.05 60.42
C LEU A 157 38.13 -16.66 60.84
N GLU A 158 37.56 -16.25 61.97
CA GLU A 158 36.22 -16.68 62.38
C GLU A 158 35.12 -16.18 61.43
N ILE A 159 35.20 -14.93 60.97
CA ILE A 159 34.26 -14.38 59.98
C ILE A 159 34.36 -15.11 58.64
N GLU A 160 35.58 -15.39 58.16
CA GLU A 160 35.79 -16.14 56.91
C GLU A 160 35.26 -17.57 57.02
N HIS A 161 35.50 -18.23 58.16
CA HIS A 161 34.95 -19.56 58.41
C HIS A 161 33.42 -19.55 58.46
N LEU A 162 32.81 -18.51 59.05
CA LEU A 162 31.35 -18.34 59.08
C LEU A 162 30.78 -18.11 57.68
N ASN A 163 31.41 -17.26 56.88
CA ASN A 163 31.03 -17.02 55.48
C ASN A 163 31.12 -18.30 54.65
N MET A 164 32.17 -19.09 54.82
CA MET A 164 32.31 -20.38 54.15
C MET A 164 31.18 -21.35 54.53
N GLN A 165 30.78 -21.40 55.81
CA GLN A 165 29.66 -22.26 56.24
C GLN A 165 28.31 -21.80 55.66
N ILE A 166 28.09 -20.49 55.56
CA ILE A 166 26.89 -19.91 54.95
C ILE A 166 26.84 -20.22 53.45
N SER A 167 27.95 -20.01 52.72
CA SER A 167 28.05 -20.34 51.29
C SER A 167 27.81 -21.82 51.01
N LYS A 168 28.38 -22.73 51.82
CA LYS A 168 28.13 -24.18 51.70
C LYS A 168 26.66 -24.55 51.92
N ARG A 169 25.99 -23.91 52.89
CA ARG A 169 24.55 -24.14 53.13
C ARG A 169 23.69 -23.58 52.00
N LEU A 170 24.00 -22.42 51.45
CA LEU A 170 23.31 -21.86 50.28
C LEU A 170 23.48 -22.72 49.03
N GLN A 171 24.69 -23.26 48.79
CA GLN A 171 24.93 -24.24 47.72
C GLN A 171 24.15 -25.54 47.93
N HIS A 172 24.01 -25.99 49.18
CA HIS A 172 23.19 -27.16 49.47
C HIS A 172 21.70 -26.90 49.19
N ILE A 173 21.18 -25.72 49.53
CA ILE A 173 19.80 -25.31 49.21
C ILE A 173 19.62 -25.22 47.69
N GLN A 174 20.54 -24.61 46.96
CA GLN A 174 20.47 -24.54 45.49
C GLN A 174 20.49 -25.92 44.83
N SER A 175 21.33 -26.84 45.32
CA SER A 175 21.43 -28.21 44.79
C SER A 175 20.27 -29.14 45.21
N SER A 176 19.59 -28.87 46.32
CA SER A 176 18.38 -29.60 46.71
C SER A 176 17.10 -29.07 46.04
N THR A 177 17.09 -27.81 45.61
CA THR A 177 15.91 -27.16 44.98
C THR A 177 15.91 -27.29 43.45
N PHE A 178 17.07 -27.50 42.82
CA PHE A 178 17.20 -27.78 41.39
C PHE A 178 17.40 -29.28 41.10
N LYS A 179 16.32 -30.05 41.14
CA LYS A 179 16.21 -31.29 40.37
C LYS A 179 15.01 -31.17 39.43
N TYR A 180 15.28 -30.75 38.19
CA TYR A 180 14.32 -30.90 37.10
C TYR A 180 13.98 -32.38 36.93
N PRO A 181 12.70 -32.78 36.87
CA PRO A 181 12.36 -34.00 36.17
C PRO A 181 12.66 -33.75 34.69
N HIS A 182 13.50 -34.61 34.10
CA HIS A 182 13.68 -34.67 32.66
C HIS A 182 12.32 -34.81 31.97
N LEU A 183 11.80 -33.71 31.41
CA LEU A 183 10.77 -33.77 30.39
C LEU A 183 11.45 -34.31 29.14
N SER A 184 11.28 -35.60 28.93
CA SER A 184 11.70 -36.32 27.74
C SER A 184 11.17 -35.61 26.50
N SER A 185 12.09 -35.30 25.59
CA SER A 185 11.84 -34.83 24.25
C SER A 185 10.96 -35.81 23.47
N SER A 186 9.67 -35.52 23.37
CA SER A 186 8.87 -35.89 22.19
C SER A 186 8.64 -34.61 21.39
N LYS A 187 9.22 -34.56 20.19
CA LYS A 187 9.18 -33.44 19.25
C LYS A 187 7.76 -32.90 19.05
N PRO A 188 7.54 -31.58 19.15
CA PRO A 188 6.55 -30.92 18.32
C PRO A 188 7.25 -30.48 17.02
N VAL A 189 6.66 -30.90 15.90
CA VAL A 189 6.95 -30.33 14.59
C VAL A 189 6.53 -28.86 14.65
N ILE A 190 7.51 -27.97 14.62
CA ILE A 190 7.30 -26.52 14.55
C ILE A 190 6.81 -26.21 13.13
N ILE A 191 5.52 -25.95 13.00
CA ILE A 191 4.94 -25.19 11.88
C ILE A 191 4.89 -23.74 12.37
N SER A 192 5.93 -22.95 12.08
CA SER A 192 6.03 -21.55 12.51
C SER A 192 5.87 -20.53 11.37
N ASP A 193 5.49 -20.96 10.17
CA ASP A 193 5.54 -20.09 8.98
C ASP A 193 4.16 -19.65 8.44
N ILE A 194 3.09 -19.80 9.20
CA ILE A 194 1.78 -19.28 8.82
C ILE A 194 1.18 -18.67 10.06
N PHE A 195 1.07 -17.34 10.11
CA PHE A 195 0.14 -16.50 10.89
C PHE A 195 0.82 -15.15 11.19
N GLY A 196 0.81 -14.27 10.19
CA GLY A 196 0.88 -12.82 10.41
C GLY A 196 -0.53 -12.30 10.65
N GLU A 197 -0.67 -11.46 11.67
CA GLU A 197 -1.91 -11.02 12.32
C GLU A 197 -2.96 -10.42 11.37
N LEU A 198 -4.19 -10.92 11.48
CA LEU A 198 -5.41 -10.31 10.95
C LEU A 198 -6.26 -9.88 12.15
N GLN A 199 -6.25 -8.59 12.47
CA GLN A 199 -7.20 -8.00 13.41
C GLN A 199 -8.58 -7.89 12.74
N TRP A 200 -9.60 -8.50 13.36
CA TRP A 200 -11.00 -8.32 12.99
C TRP A 200 -11.75 -7.68 14.15
N ASP A 201 -12.17 -6.42 13.97
CA ASP A 201 -13.10 -5.75 14.87
C ASP A 201 -14.51 -6.33 14.70
N SER A 202 -14.93 -7.17 15.64
CA SER A 202 -16.29 -7.67 15.73
C SER A 202 -17.16 -6.74 16.57
N LYS A 203 -17.97 -5.88 15.93
CA LYS A 203 -19.18 -5.29 16.55
C LYS A 203 -20.42 -6.09 16.13
N PRO A 204 -21.32 -6.46 17.05
CA PRO A 204 -22.58 -7.09 16.68
C PRO A 204 -23.54 -6.05 16.08
N MET A 205 -23.98 -6.26 14.83
CA MET A 205 -25.05 -5.45 14.24
C MET A 205 -26.42 -5.97 14.68
N SER A 206 -27.18 -5.06 15.29
CA SER A 206 -28.61 -5.21 15.56
C SER A 206 -29.42 -5.32 14.27
N ASN A 207 -30.31 -6.31 14.21
CA ASN A 207 -31.34 -6.49 13.19
C ASN A 207 -32.08 -5.18 12.87
N ARG A 208 -32.01 -4.73 11.62
CA ARG A 208 -32.97 -3.76 11.06
C ARG A 208 -33.77 -4.40 9.93
N ASN A 209 -35.07 -4.35 10.13
CA ASN A 209 -36.10 -4.86 9.24
C ASN A 209 -36.02 -4.24 7.85
N VAL A 210 -36.14 -5.12 6.86
CA VAL A 210 -36.40 -4.81 5.46
C VAL A 210 -37.79 -4.18 5.35
N SER A 211 -37.87 -2.94 4.86
CA SER A 211 -39.11 -2.38 4.32
C SER A 211 -38.91 -2.08 2.85
N ARG A 212 -39.52 -2.94 2.01
CA ARG A 212 -39.81 -2.67 0.61
C ARG A 212 -40.81 -1.50 0.53
N SER A 213 -40.49 -0.47 -0.24
CA SER A 213 -41.53 0.30 -0.93
C SER A 213 -41.02 0.76 -2.30
N SER A 214 -41.97 0.77 -3.21
CA SER A 214 -41.87 0.77 -4.66
C SER A 214 -41.81 2.16 -5.27
N PHE A 215 -41.26 2.20 -6.50
CA PHE A 215 -41.46 3.21 -7.54
C PHE A 215 -42.83 3.90 -7.51
N ILE A 216 -42.84 5.24 -7.50
CA ILE A 216 -43.79 6.08 -8.25
C ILE A 216 -43.05 7.33 -8.76
N THR A 217 -43.22 7.59 -10.05
CA THR A 217 -42.87 8.80 -10.80
C THR A 217 -43.84 9.95 -10.52
N SER A 218 -43.37 11.17 -10.30
CA SER A 218 -44.00 12.39 -10.85
C SER A 218 -43.15 13.66 -10.64
N SER A 219 -43.20 14.48 -11.68
CA SER A 219 -42.70 15.84 -11.86
C SER A 219 -43.48 16.91 -11.09
N GLY A 220 -42.84 18.05 -10.76
CA GLY A 220 -43.56 19.33 -10.61
C GLY A 220 -43.07 20.31 -9.54
N GLN A 221 -42.30 21.30 -9.97
CA GLN A 221 -42.24 22.74 -9.61
C GLN A 221 -42.69 23.32 -8.24
N SER A 222 -41.94 24.38 -7.88
CA SER A 222 -42.32 25.67 -7.25
C SER A 222 -42.36 25.83 -5.72
N SER A 223 -41.29 26.46 -5.21
CA SER A 223 -41.20 27.74 -4.44
C SER A 223 -42.08 28.07 -3.22
N MET A 224 -41.37 28.67 -2.25
CA MET A 224 -41.72 29.72 -1.27
C MET A 224 -41.83 29.33 0.22
N SER A 225 -40.84 29.89 0.95
CA SER A 225 -40.83 30.49 2.29
C SER A 225 -42.10 30.45 3.16
N THR A 226 -41.91 30.20 4.45
CA THR A 226 -42.05 31.22 5.52
C THR A 226 -41.43 30.72 6.83
N THR A 227 -40.93 31.70 7.59
CA THR A 227 -40.40 31.70 8.95
C THR A 227 -41.45 31.45 10.04
N ASP A 228 -40.98 30.96 11.20
CA ASP A 228 -41.40 31.19 12.60
C ASP A 228 -41.06 29.90 13.39
N GLY A 229 -40.41 29.84 14.55
CA GLY A 229 -40.14 30.79 15.64
C GLY A 229 -40.44 30.07 16.97
N LEU A 230 -39.58 30.27 18.00
CA LEU A 230 -39.64 29.80 19.43
C LEU A 230 -38.78 28.55 19.74
N GLN A 231 -37.63 28.71 20.43
CA GLN A 231 -37.39 28.73 21.91
C GLN A 231 -37.73 27.37 22.56
N ASP A 232 -36.96 26.74 23.44
CA ASP A 232 -35.76 27.03 24.25
C ASP A 232 -35.25 25.64 24.71
N GLU A 233 -33.95 25.47 24.95
CA GLU A 233 -33.39 24.87 26.18
C GLU A 233 -31.89 24.60 26.07
N SER A 234 -31.20 25.19 27.03
CA SER A 234 -29.76 25.15 27.30
C SER A 234 -29.26 23.76 27.70
N LEU A 235 -28.12 23.34 27.15
CA LEU A 235 -27.18 22.48 27.86
C LEU A 235 -25.75 22.93 27.56
N SER A 236 -25.11 23.38 28.64
CA SER A 236 -23.69 23.64 28.78
C SER A 236 -22.86 22.43 28.39
N THR A 237 -21.97 22.59 27.41
CA THR A 237 -20.82 21.71 27.23
C THR A 237 -19.56 22.55 27.15
N SER A 238 -18.54 22.00 27.81
CA SER A 238 -17.21 22.52 28.11
C SER A 238 -16.51 23.17 26.92
N GLU A 239 -15.82 24.28 27.22
CA GLU A 239 -14.75 24.86 26.40
C GLU A 239 -13.63 23.81 26.25
N GLU A 240 -13.67 23.02 25.19
CA GLU A 240 -12.45 22.51 24.57
C GLU A 240 -11.94 23.60 23.62
N ASP A 241 -10.68 23.98 23.80
CA ASP A 241 -9.90 24.83 22.91
C ASP A 241 -9.84 24.21 21.50
N SER A 242 -10.91 24.38 20.76
CA SER A 242 -10.94 24.18 19.32
C SER A 242 -10.26 25.39 18.71
N PHE A 243 -8.96 25.26 18.46
CA PHE A 243 -8.27 26.15 17.54
C PHE A 243 -9.12 26.21 16.26
N PRO A 244 -9.50 27.40 15.76
CA PRO A 244 -10.25 27.50 14.53
C PRO A 244 -9.39 26.92 13.42
N ALA A 245 -9.76 25.73 12.93
CA ALA A 245 -9.09 25.09 11.80
C ALA A 245 -9.11 26.10 10.65
N ALA A 246 -7.92 26.55 10.24
CA ALA A 246 -7.80 27.43 9.10
C ALA A 246 -8.48 26.75 7.89
N PRO A 247 -9.24 27.49 7.07
CA PRO A 247 -9.93 26.89 5.94
C PRO A 247 -8.91 26.27 4.98
N VAL A 248 -8.95 24.94 4.84
CA VAL A 248 -8.08 24.19 3.92
C VAL A 248 -8.37 24.65 2.49
N VAL A 249 -7.36 25.19 1.81
CA VAL A 249 -7.51 25.74 0.47
C VAL A 249 -7.56 24.60 -0.54
N ARG A 250 -8.54 24.62 -1.46
CA ARG A 250 -8.57 23.68 -2.59
C ARG A 250 -7.67 24.19 -3.71
N ARG A 251 -6.65 23.40 -4.09
CA ARG A 251 -5.80 23.74 -5.25
C ARG A 251 -6.56 23.59 -6.56
N GLN A 252 -6.22 24.43 -7.53
CA GLN A 252 -6.88 24.46 -8.83
C GLN A 252 -6.06 23.71 -9.88
N LYS A 253 -6.73 22.86 -10.65
CA LYS A 253 -6.14 22.18 -11.80
C LYS A 253 -5.82 23.21 -12.87
N GLN A 254 -4.54 23.32 -13.24
CA GLN A 254 -4.10 24.27 -14.27
C GLN A 254 -4.08 23.65 -15.66
N TRP A 255 -3.49 22.47 -15.79
CA TRP A 255 -3.42 21.76 -17.06
C TRP A 255 -3.46 20.25 -16.86
N SER A 256 -3.74 19.55 -17.97
CA SER A 256 -3.59 18.11 -18.08
C SER A 256 -3.00 17.76 -19.44
N ILE A 257 -2.10 16.78 -19.45
CA ILE A 257 -1.51 16.25 -20.66
C ILE A 257 -1.69 14.74 -20.69
N ASP A 258 -1.81 14.19 -21.89
CA ASP A 258 -1.96 12.76 -22.08
C ASP A 258 -0.60 12.08 -21.96
N ALA A 259 -0.60 10.90 -21.33
CA ALA A 259 0.55 10.01 -21.23
C ALA A 259 0.24 8.71 -21.96
N SER A 260 1.26 8.16 -22.61
CA SER A 260 1.16 6.96 -23.45
C SER A 260 0.85 5.71 -22.61
N GLY A 261 1.28 5.71 -21.35
CA GLY A 261 0.96 4.70 -20.34
C GLY A 261 0.33 5.31 -19.09
N VAL A 262 -0.03 4.47 -18.11
CA VAL A 262 -0.44 4.96 -16.79
C VAL A 262 0.81 5.43 -16.03
N PRO A 263 0.93 6.72 -15.68
CA PRO A 263 2.10 7.28 -15.02
C PRO A 263 2.18 6.81 -13.56
N HIS A 264 2.89 5.70 -13.32
CA HIS A 264 3.09 5.15 -11.98
C HIS A 264 4.18 5.91 -11.23
N PHE A 265 5.18 6.40 -11.96
CA PHE A 265 6.31 7.15 -11.43
C PHE A 265 6.43 8.48 -12.17
N LEU A 266 6.61 9.55 -11.41
CA LEU A 266 6.92 10.88 -11.91
C LEU A 266 8.24 11.32 -11.27
N CYS A 267 9.21 11.72 -12.07
CA CYS A 267 10.45 12.32 -11.56
C CYS A 267 10.81 13.56 -12.36
N ILE A 268 11.31 14.58 -11.66
CA ILE A 268 11.75 15.82 -12.26
C ILE A 268 13.27 15.91 -12.16
N LEU A 269 13.90 16.28 -13.26
CA LEU A 269 15.31 16.56 -13.32
C LEU A 269 15.54 18.03 -13.68
N ALA A 270 16.21 18.75 -12.78
CA ALA A 270 16.69 20.10 -13.05
C ALA A 270 17.89 20.04 -14.02
N LYS A 271 17.74 20.64 -15.21
CA LYS A 271 18.85 20.95 -16.14
C LYS A 271 18.75 22.43 -16.53
N LYS A 272 19.23 22.83 -17.72
CA LYS A 272 18.93 24.15 -18.30
C LYS A 272 17.42 24.41 -18.41
N ASN A 273 16.66 23.34 -18.63
CA ASN A 273 15.21 23.30 -18.50
C ASN A 273 14.86 22.14 -17.56
N TYR A 274 13.71 22.22 -16.89
CA TYR A 274 13.21 21.10 -16.10
C TYR A 274 12.64 20.03 -17.02
N LEU A 275 13.04 18.78 -16.78
CA LEU A 275 12.56 17.62 -17.51
C LEU A 275 11.69 16.76 -16.59
N LEU A 276 10.48 16.44 -17.04
CA LEU A 276 9.57 15.53 -16.35
C LEU A 276 9.61 14.18 -17.05
N PHE A 277 10.02 13.16 -16.30
CA PHE A 277 9.97 11.76 -16.70
C PHE A 277 8.71 11.14 -16.13
N SER A 278 7.84 10.66 -17.01
CA SER A 278 6.65 9.90 -16.66
C SER A 278 6.86 8.45 -17.07
N CYS A 279 6.96 7.56 -16.09
CA CYS A 279 7.20 6.14 -16.33
C CYS A 279 6.01 5.32 -15.87
N ASP A 280 5.57 4.39 -16.71
CA ASP A 280 4.64 3.35 -16.29
C ASP A 280 5.36 2.19 -15.55
N LYS A 281 4.60 1.23 -15.03
CA LYS A 281 5.16 0.09 -14.31
C LYS A 281 5.92 -0.92 -15.19
N TYR A 282 5.86 -0.79 -16.51
CA TYR A 282 6.50 -1.67 -17.48
C TYR A 282 7.73 -1.04 -18.15
N GLY A 283 8.02 0.23 -17.85
CA GLY A 283 9.20 0.94 -18.35
C GLY A 283 8.96 1.76 -19.61
N CYS A 284 7.70 2.03 -20.00
CA CYS A 284 7.42 3.03 -21.02
C CYS A 284 7.56 4.43 -20.40
N ILE A 285 8.45 5.25 -20.98
CA ILE A 285 8.73 6.61 -20.53
C ILE A 285 8.21 7.62 -21.55
N ASP A 286 7.39 8.55 -21.09
CA ASP A 286 7.12 9.82 -21.76
C ASP A 286 7.97 10.91 -21.13
N LEU A 287 8.75 11.62 -21.95
CA LEU A 287 9.63 12.71 -21.52
C LEU A 287 9.04 14.06 -21.93
N TYR A 288 8.85 14.93 -20.95
CA TYR A 288 8.33 16.29 -21.16
C TYR A 288 9.32 17.35 -20.71
N GLN A 289 9.26 18.51 -21.35
CA GLN A 289 9.94 19.73 -20.92
C GLN A 289 8.95 20.63 -20.20
N LEU A 290 9.24 20.95 -18.93
CA LEU A 290 8.46 21.89 -18.13
C LEU A 290 8.97 23.31 -18.34
N ASN A 291 8.06 24.28 -18.35
CA ASN A 291 8.41 25.70 -18.31
C ASN A 291 8.63 26.11 -16.84
N GLY A 292 9.90 26.21 -16.44
CA GLY A 292 10.27 26.56 -15.06
C GLY A 292 9.89 27.98 -14.63
N ASN A 293 9.43 28.85 -15.54
CA ASN A 293 9.09 30.23 -15.21
C ASN A 293 7.59 30.48 -15.05
N ASP A 294 6.77 29.56 -15.56
CA ASP A 294 5.31 29.74 -15.56
C ASP A 294 4.63 28.36 -15.50
N PRO A 295 4.14 27.95 -14.31
CA PRO A 295 3.52 26.65 -14.10
C PRO A 295 2.13 26.53 -14.75
N SER A 296 1.56 27.61 -15.31
CA SER A 296 0.31 27.55 -16.07
C SER A 296 0.50 26.99 -17.49
N ASN A 297 1.72 27.02 -18.02
CA ASN A 297 2.00 26.49 -19.35
C ASN A 297 2.03 24.97 -19.35
N SER A 298 1.33 24.37 -20.31
CA SER A 298 1.37 22.93 -20.50
C SER A 298 2.79 22.47 -20.90
N PRO A 299 3.25 21.33 -20.38
CA PRO A 299 4.57 20.80 -20.72
C PRO A 299 4.65 20.41 -22.20
N ARG A 300 5.82 20.61 -22.81
CA ARG A 300 6.08 20.17 -24.18
C ARG A 300 6.54 18.71 -24.18
N HIS A 301 5.80 17.82 -24.82
CA HIS A 301 6.26 16.45 -25.05
C HIS A 301 7.49 16.45 -25.96
N LEU A 302 8.56 15.78 -25.51
CA LEU A 302 9.82 15.67 -26.23
C LEU A 302 9.93 14.35 -26.98
N ARG A 303 9.68 13.22 -26.30
CA ARG A 303 9.78 11.89 -26.86
C ARG A 303 9.23 10.82 -25.92
N GLN A 304 8.99 9.65 -26.50
CA GLN A 304 8.66 8.41 -25.80
C GLN A 304 9.73 7.35 -26.09
N PHE A 305 10.02 6.49 -25.12
CA PHE A 305 10.90 5.33 -25.29
C PHE A 305 10.66 4.26 -24.20
N ASP A 306 11.00 3.01 -24.50
CA ASP A 306 10.88 1.89 -23.56
C ASP A 306 12.24 1.56 -22.92
N LEU A 307 12.28 1.40 -21.60
CA LEU A 307 13.44 0.86 -20.89
C LEU A 307 13.64 -0.63 -21.15
N PHE A 308 12.53 -1.37 -21.31
CA PHE A 308 12.53 -2.80 -21.60
C PHE A 308 11.73 -3.05 -22.89
N PRO A 309 12.38 -3.07 -24.06
CA PRO A 309 11.69 -3.26 -25.34
C PRO A 309 10.89 -4.57 -25.39
N GLY A 310 9.61 -4.51 -25.79
CA GLY A 310 8.72 -5.67 -25.90
C GLY A 310 8.15 -6.18 -24.57
N ASN A 311 8.46 -5.51 -23.46
CA ASN A 311 8.08 -5.94 -22.11
C ASN A 311 6.56 -6.03 -21.91
N SER A 312 5.79 -5.09 -22.45
CA SER A 312 4.32 -5.07 -22.39
C SER A 312 3.65 -6.27 -23.05
N THR A 313 4.35 -6.96 -23.96
CA THR A 313 3.87 -8.16 -24.66
C THR A 313 4.53 -9.45 -24.18
N SER A 314 5.45 -9.36 -23.21
CA SER A 314 6.15 -10.52 -22.66
C SER A 314 5.22 -11.36 -21.78
N GLN A 315 5.40 -12.68 -21.77
CA GLN A 315 4.76 -13.56 -20.80
C GLN A 315 5.29 -13.34 -19.38
N LYS A 316 6.53 -12.86 -19.26
CA LYS A 316 7.20 -12.56 -18.00
C LYS A 316 7.75 -11.13 -18.07
N PRO A 317 6.89 -10.12 -17.89
CA PRO A 317 7.35 -8.73 -17.93
C PRO A 317 8.20 -8.39 -16.71
N HIS A 318 9.17 -7.51 -16.91
CA HIS A 318 9.78 -6.74 -15.84
C HIS A 318 8.76 -5.76 -15.27
N ILE A 319 8.59 -5.78 -13.95
CA ILE A 319 7.73 -4.87 -13.20
C ILE A 319 8.65 -3.92 -12.42
N ILE A 320 8.55 -2.63 -12.72
CA ILE A 320 9.30 -1.59 -12.01
C ILE A 320 8.66 -1.36 -10.64
N GLU A 321 9.46 -1.44 -9.59
CA GLU A 321 9.06 -1.16 -8.20
C GLU A 321 9.49 0.23 -7.75
N ALA A 322 10.65 0.68 -8.23
CA ALA A 322 11.21 1.97 -7.90
C ALA A 322 11.85 2.63 -9.12
N PHE A 323 11.74 3.95 -9.19
CA PHE A 323 12.19 4.75 -10.33
C PHE A 323 12.74 6.08 -9.80
N THR A 324 13.95 6.44 -10.20
CA THR A 324 14.54 7.75 -9.92
C THR A 324 15.42 8.20 -11.08
N VAL A 325 15.64 9.50 -11.21
CA VAL A 325 16.44 10.09 -12.29
C VAL A 325 17.36 11.15 -11.71
N TYR A 326 18.62 11.13 -12.14
CA TYR A 326 19.60 12.18 -11.85
C TYR A 326 20.51 12.38 -13.06
N THR A 327 21.41 13.36 -13.02
CA THR A 327 22.11 13.90 -14.21
C THR A 327 22.64 12.87 -15.24
N PRO A 328 23.36 11.80 -14.85
CA PRO A 328 23.86 10.79 -15.78
C PRO A 328 22.87 9.67 -16.12
N PHE A 329 21.95 9.30 -15.22
CA PHE A 329 21.21 8.05 -15.32
C PHE A 329 19.73 8.15 -14.92
N ILE A 330 18.92 7.31 -15.59
CA ILE A 330 17.65 6.80 -15.09
C ILE A 330 17.98 5.50 -14.34
N VAL A 331 17.54 5.39 -13.09
CA VAL A 331 17.76 4.18 -12.27
C VAL A 331 16.43 3.57 -11.90
N VAL A 332 16.31 2.27 -12.15
CA VAL A 332 15.10 1.52 -11.82
C VAL A 332 15.45 0.26 -11.05
N SER A 333 14.64 -0.01 -10.02
CA SER A 333 14.56 -1.35 -9.43
C SER A 333 13.39 -2.08 -10.09
N ALA A 334 13.64 -3.25 -10.66
CA ALA A 334 12.61 -4.06 -11.28
C ALA A 334 12.81 -5.55 -10.99
N HIS A 335 11.72 -6.30 -11.02
CA HIS A 335 11.72 -7.76 -10.91
C HIS A 335 10.92 -8.39 -12.05
N LEU A 336 11.18 -9.66 -12.37
CA LEU A 336 10.32 -10.41 -13.29
C LEU A 336 9.00 -10.74 -12.60
N SER A 337 7.89 -10.69 -13.31
CA SER A 337 6.54 -10.89 -12.73
C SER A 337 6.34 -12.18 -11.94
N ASP A 338 7.19 -13.20 -12.13
CA ASP A 338 7.17 -14.47 -11.41
C ASP A 338 8.20 -14.56 -10.25
N GLN A 339 8.94 -13.49 -9.97
CA GLN A 339 10.01 -13.44 -8.96
C GLN A 339 9.89 -12.18 -8.08
N THR A 340 9.06 -12.21 -7.04
CA THR A 340 8.82 -11.02 -6.18
C THR A 340 9.85 -10.82 -5.08
N ASP A 341 10.67 -11.84 -4.78
CA ASP A 341 11.58 -11.83 -3.62
C ASP A 341 12.97 -11.26 -3.96
N THR A 342 13.25 -11.04 -5.25
CA THR A 342 14.51 -10.49 -5.73
C THR A 342 14.24 -9.33 -6.65
N SER A 343 15.04 -8.27 -6.55
CA SER A 343 14.99 -7.16 -7.48
C SER A 343 16.34 -6.96 -8.14
N SER A 344 16.33 -6.38 -9.33
CA SER A 344 17.53 -6.01 -10.06
C SER A 344 17.53 -4.51 -10.26
N VAL A 345 18.69 -3.88 -10.04
CA VAL A 345 18.87 -2.45 -10.27
C VAL A 345 19.49 -2.26 -11.64
N TYR A 346 18.82 -1.48 -12.48
CA TYR A 346 19.22 -1.17 -13.85
C TYR A 346 19.55 0.31 -13.97
N PHE A 347 20.56 0.61 -14.79
CA PHE A 347 21.00 1.97 -15.10
C PHE A 347 20.86 2.22 -16.59
N PHE A 348 20.09 3.25 -16.94
CA PHE A 348 19.88 3.68 -18.32
C PHE A 348 20.38 5.10 -18.52
N ASP A 349 20.87 5.43 -19.71
CA ASP A 349 21.02 6.82 -20.10
C ASP A 349 19.64 7.47 -20.29
N HIS A 350 19.60 8.79 -20.47
CA HIS A 350 18.30 9.48 -20.63
C HIS A 350 17.63 9.20 -21.99
N ARG A 351 18.30 8.45 -22.88
CA ARG A 351 17.76 7.98 -24.16
C ARG A 351 17.14 6.59 -24.05
N GLY A 352 17.23 5.94 -22.88
CA GLY A 352 16.70 4.60 -22.63
C GLY A 352 17.68 3.47 -22.93
N ASN A 353 18.96 3.76 -23.21
CA ASN A 353 19.96 2.72 -23.43
C ASN A 353 20.53 2.25 -22.09
N GLN A 354 20.46 0.95 -21.82
CA GLN A 354 21.11 0.36 -20.66
C GLN A 354 22.62 0.59 -20.72
N GLN A 355 23.21 1.04 -19.60
CA GLN A 355 24.61 1.47 -19.55
C GLN A 355 25.55 0.45 -18.92
N ALA A 356 25.03 -0.44 -18.06
CA ALA A 356 25.82 -1.47 -17.40
C ALA A 356 25.02 -2.78 -17.33
N ASP A 357 25.75 -3.87 -17.10
CA ASP A 357 25.14 -5.15 -16.76
C ASP A 357 24.25 -5.01 -15.52
N THR A 358 23.24 -5.87 -15.43
CA THR A 358 22.25 -5.84 -14.36
C THR A 358 22.91 -6.08 -13.00
N CYS A 359 22.72 -5.16 -12.05
CA CYS A 359 23.16 -5.33 -10.67
C CYS A 359 22.07 -6.08 -9.88
N LEU A 360 22.26 -7.38 -9.68
CA LEU A 360 21.33 -8.21 -8.92
C LEU A 360 21.35 -7.83 -7.43
N GLN A 361 20.18 -7.58 -6.85
CA GLN A 361 20.00 -7.43 -5.41
C GLN A 361 19.30 -8.67 -4.87
N ASN A 362 19.83 -9.24 -3.78
CA ASN A 362 19.24 -10.41 -3.11
C ASN A 362 18.04 -10.06 -2.22
N PHE A 363 17.44 -8.89 -2.45
CA PHE A 363 16.29 -8.38 -1.72
C PHE A 363 15.47 -7.44 -2.63
N PRO A 364 14.17 -7.25 -2.35
CA PRO A 364 13.32 -6.34 -3.11
C PRO A 364 13.52 -4.90 -2.64
N VAL A 365 13.92 -4.02 -3.57
CA VAL A 365 14.08 -2.59 -3.31
C VAL A 365 12.78 -1.86 -3.60
N ARG A 366 12.05 -1.50 -2.54
CA ARG A 366 10.71 -0.87 -2.64
C ARG A 366 10.72 0.56 -3.14
N GLN A 367 11.81 1.29 -2.89
CA GLN A 367 11.96 2.67 -3.30
C GLN A 367 13.43 3.00 -3.47
N LEU A 368 13.69 3.89 -4.43
CA LEU A 368 14.98 4.50 -4.72
C LEU A 368 14.79 6.01 -4.75
N SER A 369 15.76 6.74 -4.21
CA SER A 369 15.81 8.20 -4.31
C SER A 369 17.25 8.65 -4.52
N ALA A 370 17.52 9.27 -5.66
CA ALA A 370 18.83 9.86 -5.92
C ALA A 370 18.97 11.19 -5.18
N ASP A 371 20.07 11.34 -4.44
CA ASP A 371 20.42 12.55 -3.72
C ASP A 371 21.76 13.08 -4.23
N THR A 372 21.68 14.09 -5.10
CA THR A 372 22.86 14.71 -5.69
C THR A 372 23.62 15.62 -4.73
N SER A 373 23.01 16.01 -3.60
CA SER A 373 23.65 16.85 -2.60
C SER A 373 24.56 16.02 -1.69
N PHE A 374 24.11 14.82 -1.29
CA PHE A 374 24.91 13.85 -0.53
C PHE A 374 25.67 12.86 -1.42
N MET A 375 25.46 12.91 -2.75
CA MET A 375 26.07 12.01 -3.73
C MET A 375 25.80 10.54 -3.41
N CYS A 376 24.57 10.24 -3.02
CA CYS A 376 24.13 8.90 -2.66
C CYS A 376 22.81 8.51 -3.33
N LEU A 377 22.60 7.20 -3.46
CA LEU A 377 21.37 6.58 -3.90
C LEU A 377 20.73 5.90 -2.70
N TRP A 378 19.67 6.51 -2.17
CA TRP A 378 18.93 5.97 -1.04
C TRP A 378 18.03 4.82 -1.46
N GLY A 379 17.86 3.82 -0.58
CA GLY A 379 16.99 2.68 -0.79
C GLY A 379 16.34 2.16 0.48
N VAL A 380 15.25 1.40 0.31
CA VAL A 380 14.55 0.70 1.40
C VAL A 380 14.66 -0.81 1.19
N ASP A 381 15.28 -1.50 2.13
CA ASP A 381 15.34 -2.95 2.21
C ASP A 381 14.18 -3.45 3.07
N ARG A 382 13.22 -4.13 2.41
CA ARG A 382 12.01 -4.67 3.05
C ARG A 382 12.33 -5.80 4.04
N HIS A 383 13.27 -6.68 3.72
CA HIS A 383 13.52 -7.87 4.54
C HIS A 383 14.29 -7.51 5.79
N GLN A 384 15.19 -6.53 5.69
CA GLN A 384 16.01 -6.10 6.82
C GLN A 384 15.41 -4.92 7.59
N HIS A 385 14.25 -4.40 7.16
CA HIS A 385 13.62 -3.21 7.75
C HIS A 385 14.63 -2.07 7.89
N THR A 386 15.35 -1.76 6.80
CA THR A 386 16.52 -0.87 6.83
C THR A 386 16.41 0.16 5.71
N VAL A 387 16.70 1.42 6.04
CA VAL A 387 17.03 2.44 5.05
C VAL A 387 18.54 2.40 4.87
N TYR A 388 18.98 2.28 3.63
CA TYR A 388 20.39 2.20 3.25
C TYR A 388 20.69 3.21 2.14
N TYR A 389 21.98 3.40 1.86
CA TYR A 389 22.39 4.12 0.67
C TYR A 389 23.61 3.46 0.02
N ASN A 390 23.72 3.71 -1.28
CA ASN A 390 24.91 3.45 -2.07
C ASN A 390 25.55 4.78 -2.47
N GLN A 391 26.83 4.79 -2.83
CA GLN A 391 27.41 5.95 -3.50
C GLN A 391 26.73 6.13 -4.86
N LEU A 392 26.43 7.37 -5.24
CA LEU A 392 25.81 7.65 -6.54
C LEU A 392 26.86 7.55 -7.66
N PRO A 393 26.71 6.65 -8.66
CA PRO A 393 27.72 6.49 -9.69
C PRO A 393 27.76 7.70 -10.63
N MET A 394 28.94 8.30 -10.78
CA MET A 394 29.16 9.46 -11.65
C MET A 394 29.52 9.09 -13.09
N GLY A 395 29.67 7.81 -13.39
CA GLY A 395 29.98 7.30 -14.71
C GLY A 395 29.80 5.79 -14.78
N VAL A 396 29.73 5.26 -16.00
CA VAL A 396 29.40 3.85 -16.27
C VAL A 396 30.37 2.89 -15.58
N SER A 397 31.67 3.21 -15.59
CA SER A 397 32.71 2.39 -14.98
C SER A 397 32.62 2.27 -13.45
N LEU A 398 31.83 3.14 -12.80
CA LEU A 398 31.67 3.16 -11.34
C LEU A 398 30.39 2.48 -10.87
N ILE A 399 29.47 2.11 -11.78
CA ILE A 399 28.14 1.57 -11.41
C ILE A 399 28.28 0.34 -10.50
N GLN A 400 29.07 -0.65 -10.91
CA GLN A 400 29.21 -1.89 -10.14
C GLN A 400 29.80 -1.63 -8.75
N GLN A 401 30.89 -0.85 -8.69
CA GLN A 401 31.52 -0.49 -7.41
C GLN A 401 30.54 0.26 -6.51
N SER A 402 29.80 1.23 -7.04
CA SER A 402 28.82 2.02 -6.28
C SER A 402 27.72 1.16 -5.66
N ILE A 403 27.24 0.14 -6.37
CA ILE A 403 26.13 -0.70 -5.92
C ILE A 403 26.57 -1.80 -4.97
N GLU A 404 27.79 -2.32 -5.12
CA GLU A 404 28.37 -3.30 -4.20
C GLU A 404 28.63 -2.72 -2.80
N HIS A 405 28.97 -1.43 -2.73
CA HIS A 405 29.21 -0.73 -1.47
C HIS A 405 27.90 -0.15 -0.93
N ARG A 406 27.21 -0.94 -0.11
CA ARG A 406 26.00 -0.55 0.62
C ARG A 406 26.37 -0.15 2.05
N ASP A 407 25.90 1.03 2.46
CA ASP A 407 25.96 1.50 3.84
C ASP A 407 24.55 1.59 4.44
N ASP A 408 24.36 0.99 5.61
CA ASP A 408 23.11 1.11 6.34
C ASP A 408 23.01 2.49 7.00
N PHE A 409 21.91 3.20 6.73
CA PHE A 409 21.62 4.48 7.34
C PHE A 409 21.00 4.27 8.72
N ILE A 410 19.81 3.66 8.74
CA ILE A 410 19.03 3.34 9.94
C ILE A 410 18.42 1.96 9.76
N LYS A 411 18.57 1.13 10.80
CA LYS A 411 17.94 -0.20 10.90
C LYS A 411 16.85 -0.16 11.95
N PHE A 412 15.63 -0.52 11.55
CA PHE A 412 14.48 -0.47 12.43
C PHE A 412 14.21 -1.82 13.10
N GLY A 413 13.43 -1.80 14.19
CA GLY A 413 12.91 -3.00 14.83
C GLY A 413 11.92 -3.74 13.93
N ARG A 414 11.59 -5.00 14.27
CA ARG A 414 10.67 -5.84 13.48
C ARG A 414 9.27 -5.24 13.33
N ASP A 415 8.85 -4.45 14.31
CA ASP A 415 7.51 -3.84 14.33
C ASP A 415 7.39 -2.61 13.41
N PHE A 416 8.51 -2.14 12.87
CA PHE A 416 8.58 -0.98 11.98
C PHE A 416 8.82 -1.48 10.54
N GLU A 417 7.80 -1.42 9.68
CA GLU A 417 7.95 -1.73 8.25
C GLU A 417 8.12 -0.42 7.45
N PRO A 418 9.36 -0.03 7.07
CA PRO A 418 9.56 1.12 6.20
C PRO A 418 9.04 0.79 4.80
N ILE A 419 8.19 1.65 4.23
CA ILE A 419 7.60 1.40 2.90
C ILE A 419 7.98 2.43 1.86
N ARG A 420 8.20 3.68 2.29
CA ARG A 420 8.56 4.78 1.43
C ARG A 420 9.60 5.68 2.08
N ILE A 421 10.43 6.30 1.25
CA ILE A 421 11.35 7.35 1.63
C ILE A 421 11.18 8.55 0.71
N THR A 422 11.38 9.74 1.24
CA THR A 422 11.55 10.96 0.46
C THR A 422 12.59 11.82 1.17
N GLN A 423 13.18 12.76 0.46
CA GLN A 423 14.34 13.49 1.00
C GLN A 423 14.38 14.90 0.46
N ASN A 424 14.93 15.80 1.27
CA ASN A 424 15.32 17.16 0.89
C ASN A 424 16.80 17.38 1.22
N GLN A 425 17.30 18.61 1.17
CA GLN A 425 18.74 18.85 1.38
C GLN A 425 19.29 18.39 2.74
N THR A 426 18.50 18.33 3.81
CA THR A 426 19.01 18.06 5.17
C THR A 426 18.46 16.77 5.78
N SER A 427 17.30 16.32 5.29
CA SER A 427 16.47 15.35 5.99
C SER A 427 15.96 14.27 5.07
N ILE A 428 15.71 13.09 5.65
CA ILE A 428 15.05 11.96 5.01
C ILE A 428 13.79 11.63 5.80
N ALA A 429 12.66 11.66 5.12
CA ALA A 429 11.37 11.25 5.67
C ALA A 429 11.08 9.81 5.28
N VAL A 430 10.68 9.00 6.25
CA VAL A 430 10.40 7.56 6.12
C VAL A 430 8.94 7.31 6.50
N VAL A 431 8.18 6.67 5.61
CA VAL A 431 6.81 6.25 5.90
C VAL A 431 6.84 4.86 6.52
N GLU A 432 6.23 4.74 7.69
CA GLU A 432 6.04 3.47 8.38
C GLU A 432 4.65 2.89 8.09
N ARG A 433 4.60 1.60 7.71
CA ARG A 433 3.36 0.96 7.32
C ARG A 433 2.37 0.74 8.46
N ASN A 434 2.85 0.38 9.65
CA ASN A 434 1.99 -0.16 10.71
C ASN A 434 1.33 0.99 11.48
N SER A 435 2.13 1.93 11.96
CA SER A 435 1.64 3.16 12.59
C SER A 435 0.95 4.12 11.63
N GLN A 436 1.25 4.04 10.32
CA GLN A 436 0.84 5.02 9.31
C GLN A 436 1.38 6.44 9.62
N SER A 437 2.57 6.55 10.19
CA SER A 437 3.24 7.83 10.44
C SER A 437 4.42 8.08 9.49
N VAL A 438 4.85 9.34 9.46
CA VAL A 438 6.06 9.77 8.77
C VAL A 438 7.11 10.18 9.80
N HIS A 439 8.25 9.52 9.77
CA HIS A 439 9.39 9.79 10.64
C HIS A 439 10.44 10.58 9.86
N ILE A 440 10.90 11.71 10.39
CA ILE A 440 11.88 12.58 9.73
C ILE A 440 13.21 12.45 10.46
N PHE A 441 14.27 12.12 9.73
CA PHE A 441 15.62 11.97 10.26
C PHE A 441 16.56 13.00 9.64
N ASP A 442 17.48 13.53 10.43
CA ASP A 442 18.58 14.34 9.93
C ASP A 442 19.63 13.43 9.25
N LYS A 443 20.05 13.80 8.04
CA LYS A 443 20.98 12.97 7.25
C LYS A 443 22.40 12.92 7.83
N GLN A 444 22.82 13.95 8.55
CA GLN A 444 24.15 14.04 9.12
C GLN A 444 24.23 13.33 10.47
N THR A 445 23.31 13.64 11.38
CA THR A 445 23.32 13.08 12.74
C THR A 445 22.66 11.71 12.83
N LYS A 446 21.80 11.36 11.85
CA LYS A 446 20.93 10.18 11.85
C LYS A 446 19.87 10.19 12.96
N GLU A 447 19.75 11.28 13.70
CA GLU A 447 18.75 11.41 14.76
C GLU A 447 17.38 11.72 14.15
N GLN A 448 16.34 11.19 14.78
CA GLN A 448 14.97 11.54 14.45
C GLN A 448 14.70 12.96 14.94
N VAL A 449 14.31 13.84 14.01
CA VAL A 449 14.03 15.25 14.31
C VAL A 449 12.53 15.52 14.46
N ASP A 450 11.68 14.71 13.85
CA ASP A 450 10.23 14.88 13.92
C ASP A 450 9.46 13.56 13.64
N GLU A 451 8.20 13.52 14.06
CA GLU A 451 7.23 12.48 13.74
C GLU A 451 5.86 13.09 13.44
N ILE A 452 5.35 12.86 12.24
CA ILE A 452 3.99 13.24 11.86
C ILE A 452 3.13 12.00 11.84
N GLN A 453 2.28 11.85 12.85
CA GLN A 453 1.24 10.83 12.84
C GLN A 453 0.12 11.25 11.88
N ASN A 454 -0.48 10.28 11.18
CA ASN A 454 -1.59 10.57 10.28
C ASN A 454 -2.83 11.04 11.09
N LEU A 455 -2.91 12.36 11.28
CA LEU A 455 -3.96 13.06 12.04
C LEU A 455 -5.37 12.82 11.45
N LEU A 456 -5.47 12.39 10.19
CA LEU A 456 -6.74 12.21 9.48
C LEU A 456 -7.41 10.86 9.76
N ARG A 457 -6.82 10.01 10.62
CA ARG A 457 -7.46 8.76 11.07
C ARG A 457 -8.76 8.98 11.85
N SER A 458 -8.98 10.17 12.41
CA SER A 458 -10.18 10.47 13.21
C SER A 458 -11.45 10.65 12.37
N GLU A 459 -11.34 11.01 11.08
CA GLU A 459 -12.49 11.35 10.22
C GLU A 459 -12.75 10.36 9.06
N GLY A 460 -11.86 9.40 8.83
CA GLY A 460 -12.04 8.40 7.77
C GLY A 460 -10.92 7.37 7.72
N SER A 461 -11.23 6.21 7.17
CA SER A 461 -10.29 5.10 6.97
C SER A 461 -9.34 5.41 5.82
N PHE A 462 -8.40 6.34 6.01
CA PHE A 462 -7.40 6.69 5.00
C PHE A 462 -6.05 6.07 5.33
N ARG A 463 -5.42 5.45 4.33
CA ARG A 463 -4.09 4.87 4.39
C ARG A 463 -3.07 5.77 3.71
N LEU A 464 -2.02 6.15 4.42
CA LEU A 464 -0.85 6.82 3.88
C LEU A 464 -0.07 5.90 2.93
N TRP A 465 0.00 6.31 1.66
CA TRP A 465 0.64 5.55 0.60
C TRP A 465 1.95 6.17 0.12
N ASN A 466 2.01 7.50 0.06
CA ASN A 466 3.19 8.21 -0.43
C ASN A 466 3.37 9.56 0.29
N VAL A 467 4.59 10.04 0.31
CA VAL A 467 4.97 11.33 0.87
C VAL A 467 6.05 11.98 0.03
N LEU A 468 5.95 13.30 -0.15
CA LEU A 468 7.00 14.13 -0.73
C LEU A 468 7.37 15.23 0.26
N LEU A 469 8.67 15.33 0.56
CA LEU A 469 9.23 16.34 1.46
C LEU A 469 9.81 17.48 0.64
N ARG A 470 9.51 18.72 1.03
CA ARG A 470 10.08 19.94 0.44
C ARG A 470 11.28 20.43 1.24
N ASP A 471 12.00 21.40 0.67
CA ASP A 471 13.19 21.99 1.28
C ASP A 471 12.90 22.69 2.62
N ASP A 472 11.69 23.19 2.83
CA ASP A 472 11.24 23.84 4.08
C ASP A 472 10.62 22.85 5.08
N ASN A 473 10.77 21.55 4.86
CA ASN A 473 10.12 20.46 5.58
C ASN A 473 8.58 20.45 5.50
N SER A 474 7.96 21.29 4.67
CA SER A 474 6.55 21.09 4.32
C SER A 474 6.39 19.81 3.48
N MET A 475 5.22 19.19 3.52
CA MET A 475 5.02 17.84 3.01
C MET A 475 3.78 17.73 2.16
N VAL A 476 3.81 16.84 1.17
CA VAL A 476 2.63 16.43 0.41
C VAL A 476 2.40 14.96 0.68
N LEU A 477 1.28 14.65 1.34
CA LEU A 477 0.84 13.30 1.64
C LEU A 477 -0.13 12.82 0.56
N LYS A 478 0.03 11.58 0.12
CA LYS A 478 -0.99 10.86 -0.66
C LYS A 478 -1.61 9.78 0.21
N LEU A 479 -2.89 9.95 0.44
CA LEU A 479 -3.74 9.07 1.23
C LEU A 479 -4.69 8.33 0.29
N ASP A 480 -4.85 7.04 0.51
CA ASP A 480 -5.78 6.18 -0.21
C ASP A 480 -6.97 5.89 0.72
N GLU A 481 -8.20 6.05 0.23
CA GLU A 481 -9.38 5.64 0.97
C GLU A 481 -9.36 4.11 1.12
N ASP A 482 -9.37 3.61 2.36
CA ASP A 482 -9.55 2.20 2.67
C ASP A 482 -10.95 1.80 2.23
N LEU A 483 -11.02 1.19 1.05
CA LEU A 483 -12.20 0.50 0.61
C LEU A 483 -12.42 -0.69 1.53
N ALA A 484 -13.59 -0.75 2.17
CA ALA A 484 -14.02 -1.96 2.86
C ALA A 484 -13.82 -3.17 1.94
N PRO A 485 -13.32 -4.31 2.41
CA PRO A 485 -12.89 -5.43 1.56
C PRO A 485 -13.98 -6.04 0.64
N TYR A 486 -15.23 -5.58 0.74
CA TYR A 486 -16.38 -6.02 -0.05
C TYR A 486 -16.88 -4.99 -1.07
N SER A 487 -16.35 -3.77 -1.11
CA SER A 487 -16.68 -2.82 -2.17
C SER A 487 -15.90 -3.18 -3.43
N ARG A 488 -16.61 -3.37 -4.55
CA ARG A 488 -15.98 -3.60 -5.85
C ARG A 488 -14.97 -2.47 -6.10
N PRO A 489 -13.72 -2.75 -6.51
CA PRO A 489 -12.73 -1.71 -6.76
C PRO A 489 -13.07 -1.06 -8.10
N GLN A 490 -14.05 -0.16 -8.14
CA GLN A 490 -14.34 0.56 -9.37
C GLN A 490 -13.40 1.77 -9.53
N THR A 491 -12.96 2.38 -8.44
CA THR A 491 -11.88 3.38 -8.42
C THR A 491 -11.48 3.68 -6.98
N ILE A 492 -10.18 3.60 -6.65
CA ILE A 492 -9.67 4.07 -5.35
C ILE A 492 -9.75 5.60 -5.35
N HIS A 493 -10.39 6.17 -4.33
CA HIS A 493 -10.34 7.60 -4.06
C HIS A 493 -9.05 7.93 -3.31
N HIS A 494 -8.39 8.99 -3.75
CA HIS A 494 -7.16 9.49 -3.17
C HIS A 494 -7.39 10.90 -2.66
N LEU A 495 -6.90 11.15 -1.46
CA LEU A 495 -6.82 12.46 -0.84
C LEU A 495 -5.35 12.86 -0.80
N ILE A 496 -4.99 13.94 -1.50
CA ILE A 496 -3.65 14.51 -1.48
C ILE A 496 -3.71 15.72 -0.56
N VAL A 497 -2.94 15.69 0.53
CA VAL A 497 -2.95 16.73 1.57
C VAL A 497 -1.59 17.37 1.63
N GLU A 498 -1.57 18.69 1.60
CA GLU A 498 -0.36 19.47 1.82
C GLU A 498 -0.33 19.94 3.27
N LEU A 499 0.77 19.63 3.95
CA LEU A 499 1.06 20.05 5.30
C LEU A 499 2.16 21.13 5.27
N ASP A 500 2.05 22.16 6.10
CA ASP A 500 3.15 23.06 6.35
C ASP A 500 4.28 22.38 7.15
N SER A 501 5.35 23.12 7.45
CA SER A 501 6.50 22.61 8.21
C SER A 501 6.18 22.27 9.68
N LYS A 502 4.95 22.53 10.14
CA LYS A 502 4.45 22.22 11.49
C LYS A 502 3.44 21.07 11.48
N GLY A 503 3.22 20.45 10.32
CA GLY A 503 2.23 19.39 10.16
C GLY A 503 0.78 19.88 10.07
N ILE A 504 0.54 21.18 9.88
CA ILE A 504 -0.81 21.74 9.76
C ILE A 504 -1.27 21.62 8.30
N PRO A 505 -2.45 21.04 8.03
CA PRO A 505 -3.01 21.01 6.67
C PRO A 505 -3.27 22.41 6.12
N ILE A 506 -2.68 22.72 4.97
CA ILE A 506 -2.84 24.01 4.28
C ILE A 506 -3.62 23.89 2.97
N SER A 507 -3.57 22.73 2.30
CA SER A 507 -4.33 22.49 1.08
C SER A 507 -4.69 21.02 0.88
N GLN A 508 -5.70 20.77 0.05
CA GLN A 508 -6.07 19.40 -0.34
C GLN A 508 -6.54 19.28 -1.79
N ILE A 509 -6.33 18.10 -2.38
CA ILE A 509 -6.80 17.70 -3.69
C ILE A 509 -7.46 16.31 -3.58
N GLU A 510 -8.71 16.22 -4.02
CA GLU A 510 -9.45 14.95 -4.08
C GLU A 510 -9.49 14.43 -5.52
N ARG A 511 -8.94 13.23 -5.73
CA ARG A 511 -8.86 12.59 -7.05
C ARG A 511 -8.95 11.08 -7.00
N THR A 512 -9.44 10.47 -8.09
CA THR A 512 -9.48 9.02 -8.23
C THR A 512 -8.35 8.52 -9.13
N ALA A 513 -7.95 7.26 -8.91
CA ALA A 513 -6.99 6.55 -9.77
C ALA A 513 -5.65 7.29 -9.96
N VAL A 514 -5.10 7.81 -8.88
CA VAL A 514 -3.79 8.48 -8.84
C VAL A 514 -2.73 7.43 -8.53
N TYR A 515 -1.70 7.35 -9.36
CA TYR A 515 -0.60 6.40 -9.21
C TYR A 515 0.70 7.14 -8.87
N GLY A 516 1.15 8.01 -9.78
CA GLY A 516 2.33 8.85 -9.61
C GLY A 516 2.06 10.17 -8.88
N LEU A 517 3.08 10.68 -8.20
CA LEU A 517 3.08 11.96 -7.50
C LEU A 517 4.47 12.59 -7.61
N ALA A 518 4.56 13.87 -7.91
CA ALA A 518 5.81 14.65 -7.89
C ALA A 518 5.54 16.11 -7.50
N ILE A 519 6.57 16.80 -7.02
CA ILE A 519 6.56 18.25 -6.80
C ILE A 519 7.30 18.92 -7.95
N GLY A 520 6.60 19.79 -8.67
CA GLY A 520 7.11 20.60 -9.76
C GLY A 520 8.13 21.65 -9.33
N PRO A 521 8.87 22.22 -10.29
CA PRO A 521 9.88 23.25 -10.01
C PRO A 521 9.33 24.52 -9.36
N ASN A 522 8.04 24.84 -9.56
CA ASN A 522 7.36 25.98 -8.95
C ASN A 522 6.51 25.56 -7.74
N GLN A 523 6.83 24.42 -7.11
CA GLN A 523 6.11 23.84 -5.99
C GLN A 523 4.66 23.40 -6.32
N GLU A 524 4.32 23.31 -7.61
CA GLU A 524 3.06 22.73 -8.08
C GLU A 524 3.02 21.22 -7.79
N ILE A 525 1.82 20.68 -7.58
CA ILE A 525 1.64 19.25 -7.36
C ILE A 525 1.30 18.60 -8.69
N LEU A 526 2.13 17.63 -9.10
CA LEU A 526 1.91 16.85 -10.32
C LEU A 526 1.37 15.46 -9.95
N LEU A 527 0.20 15.12 -10.52
CA LEU A 527 -0.46 13.84 -10.31
C LEU A 527 -0.42 13.00 -11.58
N GLY A 528 0.00 11.75 -11.44
CA GLY A 528 -0.10 10.76 -12.48
C GLY A 528 -1.41 9.98 -12.35
N CYS A 529 -2.37 10.22 -13.24
CA CYS A 529 -3.71 9.65 -13.16
C CYS A 529 -3.93 8.59 -14.25
N LYS A 530 -4.67 7.53 -13.92
CA LYS A 530 -5.16 6.54 -14.89
C LYS A 530 -6.47 7.01 -15.51
N ARG A 531 -6.57 7.00 -16.85
CA ARG A 531 -7.83 7.27 -17.56
C ARG A 531 -8.53 5.99 -17.97
N ASN A 532 -7.78 5.02 -18.50
CA ASN A 532 -8.28 3.70 -18.86
C ASN A 532 -7.20 2.64 -18.61
N GLN A 533 -7.37 1.40 -19.09
CA GLN A 533 -6.41 0.32 -18.83
C GLN A 533 -5.02 0.55 -19.44
N GLN A 534 -4.93 1.30 -20.53
CA GLN A 534 -3.70 1.47 -21.32
C GLN A 534 -3.13 2.90 -21.25
N ASN A 535 -3.98 3.90 -21.01
CA ASN A 535 -3.62 5.31 -21.09
C ASN A 535 -3.77 6.01 -19.74
N GLY A 536 -2.87 6.95 -19.51
CA GLY A 536 -2.92 7.85 -18.36
C GLY A 536 -2.94 9.32 -18.76
N SER A 537 -2.88 10.17 -17.76
CA SER A 537 -2.64 11.59 -17.92
C SER A 537 -1.86 12.13 -16.73
N ILE A 538 -1.11 13.19 -16.98
CA ILE A 538 -0.47 13.97 -15.93
C ILE A 538 -1.32 15.21 -15.72
N GLU A 539 -1.59 15.54 -14.46
CA GLU A 539 -2.36 16.71 -14.08
C GLU A 539 -1.54 17.60 -13.14
N CYS A 540 -1.65 18.91 -13.31
CA CYS A 540 -0.96 19.90 -12.50
C CYS A 540 -1.93 20.72 -11.65
N TYR A 541 -1.59 20.89 -10.38
CA TYR A 541 -2.36 21.65 -9.40
C TYR A 541 -1.50 22.74 -8.77
N ILE A 542 -2.03 23.96 -8.73
CA ILE A 542 -1.42 25.13 -8.07
C ILE A 542 -2.33 25.63 -6.98
#